data_AF-A0A0C9ZCJ9-F1
#
_entry.id   AF-A0A0C9ZCJ9-F1
#
_cell.length_a   1.000
_cell.length_b   1.000
_cell.length_c   1.000
_cell.angle_alpha   90.00
_cell.angle_beta   90.00
_cell.angle_gamma   90.00
#
_symmetry.space_group_name_H-M   'P 1'
#
loop_
_entity.id
_entity.type
_entity.pdbx_description
1 polymer ?
#
loop_
_entity_poly.entity_id
_entity_poly.type
_entity_poly.pdbx_seq_one_letter_code
_entity_poly.pdbx_strand_id
1 'polypeptide(L)'
;ELDQARTVLAALEKQEQDLLDQLRSVRSATHAQKIRVEELIRQLPRAPISRLPNELLVQIFKLSLGAALEDDLLRSPDRQLPWMQGLAGVSRHWKDTILNSPSLWTTILVTPDSKAALVKMRLHRSSQFALDI
;
A
#
# COMPACT_ATOMS: atom_id res chain seq x y z
N GLU A 1 -15.32 -13.01 53.23
CA GLU A 1 -15.15 -12.01 52.16
C GLU A 1 -13.70 -11.85 51.72
N LEU A 2 -12.75 -11.54 52.61
CA LEU A 2 -11.33 -11.38 52.26
C LEU A 2 -10.69 -12.62 51.59
N ASP A 3 -10.93 -13.82 52.12
CA ASP A 3 -10.32 -15.03 51.56
C ASP A 3 -10.91 -15.41 50.19
N GLN A 4 -12.19 -15.10 49.96
CA GLN A 4 -12.80 -15.23 48.63
C GLN A 4 -12.22 -14.22 47.63
N ALA A 5 -11.99 -12.97 48.05
CA ALA A 5 -11.34 -11.98 47.21
C ALA A 5 -9.90 -12.39 46.84
N ARG A 6 -9.16 -13.01 47.78
CA ARG A 6 -7.81 -13.53 47.55
C ARG A 6 -7.77 -14.71 46.57
N THR A 7 -8.71 -15.65 46.69
CA THR A 7 -8.77 -16.79 45.75
C THR A 7 -9.12 -16.35 44.34
N VAL A 8 -10.04 -15.38 44.20
CA VAL A 8 -10.39 -14.78 42.91
C VAL A 8 -9.20 -14.03 42.32
N LEU A 9 -8.48 -13.23 43.12
CA LEU A 9 -7.29 -12.52 42.64
C LEU A 9 -6.22 -13.49 42.10
N ALA A 10 -5.91 -14.55 42.85
CA ALA A 10 -4.94 -15.55 42.40
C ALA A 10 -5.37 -16.28 41.12
N ALA A 11 -6.68 -16.52 40.95
CA ALA A 11 -7.20 -17.12 39.72
C ALA A 11 -7.06 -16.17 38.51
N LEU A 12 -7.30 -14.86 38.71
CA LEU A 12 -7.15 -13.85 37.67
C LEU A 12 -5.69 -13.64 37.27
N GLU A 13 -4.77 -13.57 38.23
CA GLU A 13 -3.32 -13.45 37.95
C GLU A 13 -2.81 -14.67 37.16
N LYS A 14 -3.29 -15.86 37.50
CA LYS A 14 -2.98 -17.08 36.74
C LYS A 14 -3.51 -16.99 35.30
N GLN A 15 -4.76 -16.54 35.13
CA GLN A 15 -5.36 -16.38 33.81
C GLN A 15 -4.62 -15.32 32.97
N GLU A 16 -4.18 -14.22 33.58
CA GLU A 16 -3.36 -13.20 32.92
C GLU A 16 -2.05 -13.81 32.40
N GLN A 17 -1.37 -14.59 33.23
CA GLN A 17 -0.11 -15.24 32.85
C GLN A 17 -0.32 -16.23 31.69
N ASP A 18 -1.37 -17.05 31.74
CA ASP A 18 -1.71 -17.99 30.67
C ASP A 18 -2.00 -17.27 29.35
N LEU A 19 -2.71 -16.14 29.40
CA LEU A 19 -3.00 -15.32 28.22
C LEU A 19 -1.74 -14.68 27.62
N LEU A 20 -0.82 -14.21 28.48
CA LEU A 20 0.45 -13.66 28.03
C LEU A 20 1.31 -14.70 27.30
N ASP A 21 1.34 -15.93 27.81
CA ASP A 21 2.10 -17.02 27.19
C ASP A 21 1.45 -17.48 25.87
N GLN A 22 0.12 -17.52 25.79
CA GLN A 22 -0.58 -17.71 24.52
C GLN A 22 -0.26 -16.61 23.51
N LEU A 23 -0.26 -15.34 23.93
CA LEU A 23 0.05 -14.22 23.06
C LEU A 23 1.49 -14.29 22.53
N ARG A 24 2.46 -14.66 23.37
CA ARG A 24 3.85 -14.88 22.97
C ARG A 24 3.95 -16.00 21.93
N SER A 25 3.27 -17.13 22.17
CA SER A 25 3.21 -18.26 21.25
C SER A 25 2.66 -17.83 19.89
N VAL A 26 1.48 -17.18 19.86
CA VAL A 26 0.86 -16.70 18.61
C VAL A 26 1.76 -15.72 17.87
N ARG A 27 2.43 -14.78 18.58
CA ARG A 27 3.37 -13.84 17.96
C ARG A 27 4.55 -14.56 17.32
N SER A 28 5.12 -15.56 18.00
CA SER A 28 6.23 -16.35 17.46
C SER A 28 5.82 -17.14 16.22
N ALA A 29 4.66 -17.80 16.25
CA ALA A 29 4.11 -18.54 15.11
C ALA A 29 3.81 -17.61 13.93
N THR A 30 3.22 -16.44 14.18
CA THR A 30 2.98 -15.40 13.16
C THR A 30 4.28 -14.94 12.52
N HIS A 31 5.32 -14.72 13.31
CA HIS A 31 6.63 -14.31 12.81
C HIS A 31 7.26 -15.42 11.94
N ALA A 32 7.23 -16.67 12.40
CA ALA A 32 7.71 -17.81 11.63
C ALA A 32 6.98 -17.98 10.30
N GLN A 33 5.65 -17.80 10.27
CA GLN A 33 4.87 -17.86 9.04
C GLN A 33 5.21 -16.69 8.09
N LYS A 34 5.42 -15.48 8.61
CA LYS A 34 5.85 -14.34 7.78
C LYS A 34 7.20 -14.62 7.10
N ILE A 35 8.16 -15.18 7.83
CA ILE A 35 9.46 -15.58 7.27
C ILE A 35 9.27 -16.64 6.17
N ARG A 36 8.45 -17.67 6.42
CA ARG A 36 8.17 -18.73 5.45
C ARG A 36 7.52 -18.19 4.17
N VAL A 37 6.56 -17.28 4.29
CA VAL A 37 5.93 -16.62 3.14
C VAL A 37 6.96 -15.83 2.33
N GLU A 38 7.84 -15.08 3.01
CA GLU A 38 8.88 -14.32 2.32
C GLU A 38 9.88 -15.22 1.58
N GLU A 39 10.25 -16.36 2.17
CA GLU A 39 11.13 -17.34 1.53
C GLU A 39 10.47 -17.97 0.29
N LEU A 40 9.19 -18.35 0.37
CA LEU A 40 8.45 -18.86 -0.79
C LEU A 40 8.35 -17.82 -1.92
N ILE A 41 8.16 -16.54 -1.57
CA ILE A 41 8.16 -15.43 -2.54
C ILE A 41 9.53 -15.29 -3.22
N ARG A 42 10.65 -15.53 -2.51
CA ARG A 42 12.00 -15.48 -3.09
C ARG A 42 12.26 -16.62 -4.06
N GLN A 43 11.67 -17.79 -3.82
CA GLN A 43 11.80 -18.98 -4.67
C GLN A 43 10.92 -18.93 -5.91
N LEU A 44 9.83 -18.16 -5.88
CA LEU A 44 8.98 -17.95 -7.06
C LEU A 44 9.82 -17.32 -8.19
N PRO A 45 9.65 -17.79 -9.44
CA PRO A 45 10.24 -17.13 -10.60
C PRO A 45 9.82 -15.66 -10.60
N ARG A 46 10.80 -14.76 -10.44
CA ARG A 46 10.54 -13.32 -10.50
C ARG A 46 9.84 -13.03 -11.83
N ALA A 47 8.59 -12.53 -11.75
CA ALA A 47 7.84 -12.14 -12.92
C ALA A 47 8.73 -11.23 -13.79
N PRO A 48 8.80 -11.44 -15.12
CA PRO A 48 9.72 -10.70 -15.99
C PRO A 48 9.67 -9.19 -15.79
N ILE A 49 8.46 -8.66 -15.50
CA ILE A 49 8.22 -7.23 -15.26
C ILE A 49 8.93 -6.69 -14.00
N SER A 50 9.23 -7.52 -13.01
CA SER A 50 9.97 -7.13 -11.80
C SER A 50 11.49 -7.00 -12.03
N ARG A 51 11.97 -7.34 -13.23
CA ARG A 51 13.37 -7.16 -13.64
C ARG A 51 13.57 -5.86 -14.44
N LEU A 52 12.49 -5.16 -14.78
CA LEU A 52 12.59 -3.91 -15.50
C LEU A 52 13.18 -2.82 -14.59
N PRO A 53 14.07 -1.97 -15.10
CA PRO A 53 14.45 -0.74 -14.44
C PRO A 53 13.23 0.14 -14.11
N ASN A 54 13.35 0.94 -13.05
CA ASN A 54 12.27 1.83 -12.61
C ASN A 54 11.83 2.77 -13.73
N GLU A 55 12.76 3.22 -14.57
CA GLU A 55 12.52 4.12 -15.68
C GLU A 55 11.57 3.49 -16.71
N LEU A 56 11.75 2.20 -17.01
CA LEU A 56 10.87 1.47 -17.93
C LEU A 56 9.50 1.23 -17.32
N LEU A 57 9.43 0.91 -16.02
CA LEU A 57 8.15 0.79 -15.31
C LEU A 57 7.38 2.11 -15.32
N VAL A 58 8.06 3.23 -15.06
CA VAL A 58 7.45 4.57 -15.14
C VAL A 58 6.95 4.85 -16.55
N GLN A 59 7.71 4.53 -17.59
CA GLN A 59 7.24 4.70 -18.97
C GLN A 59 6.00 3.85 -19.28
N ILE A 60 5.97 2.59 -18.83
CA ILE A 60 4.80 1.72 -18.96
C ILE A 60 3.58 2.34 -18.26
N PHE A 61 3.75 2.87 -17.04
CA PHE A 61 2.66 3.53 -16.31
C PHE A 61 2.16 4.80 -17.00
N LYS A 62 3.06 5.58 -17.63
CA LYS A 62 2.66 6.76 -18.41
C LYS A 62 1.86 6.36 -19.65
N LEU A 63 2.31 5.34 -20.38
CA LEU A 63 1.62 4.85 -21.57
C LEU A 63 0.23 4.29 -21.20
N SER A 64 0.13 3.53 -20.11
CA SER A 64 -1.15 2.99 -19.66
C SER A 64 -2.10 4.08 -19.15
N LEU A 65 -1.58 5.11 -18.46
CA LEU A 65 -2.37 6.28 -18.06
C LEU A 65 -2.87 7.04 -19.30
N GLY A 66 -1.99 7.30 -20.28
CA GLY A 66 -2.36 8.00 -21.52
C GLY A 66 -3.46 7.26 -22.28
N ALA A 67 -3.29 5.96 -22.52
CA ALA A 67 -4.30 5.14 -23.20
C ALA A 67 -5.65 5.16 -22.46
N ALA A 68 -5.63 5.11 -21.12
CA ALA A 68 -6.85 5.13 -20.31
C ALA A 68 -7.50 6.54 -20.23
N LEU A 69 -6.76 7.61 -20.51
CA LEU A 69 -7.31 8.96 -20.68
C LEU A 69 -7.94 9.13 -22.07
N GLU A 70 -7.32 8.58 -23.10
CA GLU A 70 -7.84 8.59 -24.49
C GLU A 70 -9.15 7.81 -24.61
N ASP A 71 -9.25 6.64 -23.96
CA ASP A 71 -10.45 5.79 -23.97
C ASP A 71 -11.58 6.27 -23.03
N ASP A 72 -11.50 7.52 -22.54
CA ASP A 72 -12.45 8.16 -21.62
C ASP A 72 -12.61 7.47 -20.24
N LEU A 73 -11.92 6.34 -20.02
CA LEU A 73 -11.98 5.53 -18.79
C LEU A 73 -11.51 6.31 -17.55
N LEU A 74 -10.61 7.28 -17.72
CA LEU A 74 -10.04 8.10 -16.66
C LEU A 74 -10.28 9.61 -16.84
N ARG A 75 -11.25 10.01 -17.68
CA ARG A 75 -11.62 11.43 -17.86
C ARG A 75 -12.37 12.02 -16.66
N SER A 76 -12.56 11.26 -15.58
CA SER A 76 -12.91 11.84 -14.29
C SER A 76 -11.71 11.81 -13.33
N PRO A 77 -11.44 12.92 -12.61
CA PRO A 77 -10.33 12.97 -11.65
C PRO A 77 -10.50 11.94 -10.53
N ASP A 78 -11.75 11.57 -10.24
CA ASP A 78 -12.14 10.53 -9.29
C ASP A 78 -11.77 9.11 -9.74
N ARG A 79 -11.47 8.86 -11.03
CA ARG A 79 -11.07 7.54 -11.53
C ARG A 79 -9.55 7.37 -11.65
N GLN A 80 -8.82 8.44 -11.92
CA GLN A 80 -7.35 8.43 -12.02
C GLN A 80 -6.67 8.01 -10.69
N LEU A 81 -7.22 8.40 -9.55
CA LEU A 81 -6.63 8.05 -8.25
C LEU A 81 -6.85 6.56 -7.90
N PRO A 82 -8.07 6.00 -8.00
CA PRO A 82 -8.28 4.55 -7.88
C PRO A 82 -7.43 3.73 -8.84
N TRP A 83 -7.21 4.21 -10.07
CA TRP A 83 -6.32 3.57 -11.03
C TRP A 83 -4.88 3.46 -10.51
N MET A 84 -4.30 4.58 -10.06
CA MET A 84 -2.96 4.60 -9.47
C MET A 84 -2.86 3.74 -8.20
N GLN A 85 -3.94 3.70 -7.40
CA GLN A 85 -4.03 2.80 -6.24
C GLN A 85 -4.07 1.33 -6.66
N GLY A 86 -4.76 0.99 -7.75
CA GLY A 86 -4.78 -0.35 -8.33
C GLY A 86 -3.39 -0.80 -8.75
N LEU A 87 -2.63 0.04 -9.46
CA LEU A 87 -1.25 -0.25 -9.84
C LEU A 87 -0.34 -0.39 -8.61
N ALA A 88 -0.49 0.49 -7.61
CA ALA A 88 0.25 0.40 -6.36
C ALA A 88 -0.11 -0.86 -5.53
N GLY A 89 -1.24 -1.50 -5.81
CA GLY A 89 -1.67 -2.76 -5.18
C GLY A 89 -0.96 -4.00 -5.73
N VAL A 90 -0.33 -3.92 -6.91
CA VAL A 90 0.29 -5.08 -7.58
C VAL A 90 1.51 -5.60 -6.83
N SER A 91 2.39 -4.71 -6.38
CA SER A 91 3.59 -5.07 -5.62
C SER A 91 4.13 -3.89 -4.83
N ARG A 92 4.94 -4.18 -3.79
CA ARG A 92 5.69 -3.12 -3.06
C ARG A 92 6.57 -2.30 -4.00
N HIS A 93 7.23 -2.98 -4.95
CA HIS A 93 8.09 -2.32 -5.93
C HIS A 93 7.32 -1.35 -6.84
N TRP A 94 6.12 -1.70 -7.29
CA TRP A 94 5.27 -0.83 -8.09
C TRP A 94 4.78 0.37 -7.28
N LYS A 95 4.34 0.12 -6.05
CA LYS A 95 3.95 1.18 -5.12
C LYS A 95 5.08 2.18 -4.92
N ASP A 96 6.28 1.71 -4.61
CA ASP A 96 7.44 2.56 -4.35
C ASP A 96 7.84 3.34 -5.60
N THR A 97 7.80 2.69 -6.77
CA THR A 97 8.09 3.35 -8.07
C THR A 97 7.08 4.47 -8.36
N ILE A 98 5.79 4.22 -8.16
CA ILE A 98 4.73 5.21 -8.40
C ILE A 98 4.84 6.40 -7.44
N LEU A 99 5.10 6.14 -6.16
CA LEU A 99 5.21 7.19 -5.14
C LEU A 99 6.47 8.05 -5.32
N ASN A 100 7.58 7.46 -5.76
CA ASN A 100 8.87 8.14 -5.92
C ASN A 100 9.09 8.74 -7.31
N SER A 101 8.09 8.69 -8.20
CA SER A 101 8.20 9.21 -9.56
C SER A 101 7.28 10.41 -9.76
N PRO A 102 7.77 11.66 -9.53
CA PRO A 102 6.95 12.86 -9.66
C PRO A 102 6.29 13.02 -11.03
N SER A 103 6.96 12.54 -12.08
CA SER A 103 6.48 12.62 -13.45
C SER A 103 5.21 11.81 -13.76
N LEU A 104 4.71 10.99 -12.82
CA LEU A 104 3.42 10.30 -12.92
C LEU A 104 2.26 11.14 -12.37
N TRP A 105 2.57 12.25 -11.70
CA TRP A 105 1.60 13.10 -10.99
C TRP A 105 1.40 14.46 -11.68
N THR A 106 1.98 14.65 -12.86
CA THR A 106 1.97 15.93 -13.60
C THR A 106 0.65 16.19 -14.32
N THR A 107 -0.07 15.14 -14.73
CA THR A 107 -1.38 15.27 -15.39
C THR A 107 -2.47 15.43 -14.35
N ILE A 108 -3.02 16.63 -14.23
CA ILE A 108 -4.02 16.98 -13.22
C ILE A 108 -5.27 17.50 -13.92
N LEU A 109 -6.25 16.60 -14.08
CA LEU A 109 -7.55 17.01 -14.57
C LEU A 109 -8.32 17.74 -13.46
N VAL A 110 -8.70 19.00 -13.71
CA VAL A 110 -9.52 19.80 -12.80
C VAL A 110 -10.95 19.89 -13.35
N THR A 111 -11.88 19.26 -12.67
CA THR A 111 -13.33 19.34 -12.93
C THR A 111 -14.04 20.09 -11.80
N PRO A 112 -15.27 20.60 -12.01
CA PRO A 112 -16.05 21.25 -10.96
C PRO A 112 -16.23 20.41 -9.69
N ASP A 113 -16.30 19.08 -9.83
CA ASP A 113 -16.45 18.13 -8.71
C ASP A 113 -15.12 17.69 -8.06
N SER A 114 -14.00 18.25 -8.51
CA SER A 114 -12.67 17.84 -8.04
C SER A 114 -12.47 18.17 -6.57
N LYS A 115 -12.16 17.15 -5.77
CA LYS A 115 -11.83 17.33 -4.36
C LYS A 115 -10.50 18.06 -4.22
N ALA A 116 -10.53 19.25 -3.62
CA ALA A 116 -9.34 20.08 -3.41
C ALA A 116 -8.19 19.35 -2.70
N ALA A 117 -8.50 18.42 -1.78
CA ALA A 117 -7.50 17.59 -1.11
C ALA A 117 -6.73 16.68 -2.09
N LEU A 118 -7.40 16.14 -3.11
CA LEU A 118 -6.77 15.29 -4.12
C LEU A 118 -5.89 16.10 -5.06
N VAL A 119 -6.36 17.27 -5.49
CA VAL A 119 -5.58 18.20 -6.32
C VAL A 119 -4.31 18.62 -5.57
N LYS A 120 -4.42 19.06 -4.31
CA LYS A 120 -3.27 19.41 -3.47
C LYS A 120 -2.28 18.26 -3.30
N MET A 121 -2.78 17.05 -3.09
CA MET A 121 -1.92 15.86 -2.98
C MET A 121 -1.15 15.59 -4.27
N ARG A 122 -1.80 15.70 -5.44
CA ARG A 122 -1.13 15.53 -6.74
C ARG A 122 -0.09 16.61 -6.99
N LEU A 123 -0.41 17.87 -6.72
CA LEU A 123 0.52 19.00 -6.80
C LEU A 123 1.76 18.80 -5.90
N HIS A 124 1.55 18.30 -4.68
CA HIS A 124 2.67 17.98 -3.80
C HIS A 124 3.55 16.87 -4.38
N ARG A 125 2.95 15.86 -5.03
CA ARG A 125 3.69 14.72 -5.61
C ARG A 125 4.34 15.01 -6.95
N SER A 126 3.77 15.89 -7.76
CA SER A 126 4.41 16.36 -9.01
C SER A 126 5.69 17.14 -8.75
N SER A 127 5.87 17.66 -7.53
CA SER A 127 7.05 18.41 -7.11
C SER A 127 7.29 19.58 -8.07
N GLN A 128 8.51 19.75 -8.59
CA GLN A 128 8.90 20.82 -9.52
C GLN A 128 8.69 20.47 -11.01
N PHE A 129 8.03 19.35 -11.34
CA PHE A 129 7.80 18.98 -12.73
C PHE A 129 6.71 19.86 -13.36
N ALA A 130 6.87 20.16 -14.65
CA ALA A 130 5.87 20.89 -15.43
C ALA A 130 4.52 20.14 -15.40
N LEU A 131 3.46 20.87 -15.11
CA LEU A 131 2.11 20.34 -15.02
C LEU A 131 1.44 20.35 -16.38
N ASP A 132 0.63 19.33 -16.61
CA ASP A 132 -0.29 19.20 -17.73
C ASP A 132 -1.71 19.32 -17.15
N ILE A 133 -2.33 20.48 -17.32
CA ILE A 133 -3.60 20.90 -16.68
C ILE A 133 -4.66 21.11 -17.75
#